data_AF-A0A9Q3FA58-F1
#
_entry.id   AF-A0A9Q3FA58-F1
#
_cell.length_a   1.000
_cell.length_b   1.000
_cell.length_c   1.000
_cell.angle_alpha   90.00
_cell.angle_beta   90.00
_cell.angle_gamma   90.00
#
_symmetry.space_group_name_H-M   'P 1'
#
loop_
_entity.id
_entity.type
_entity.pdbx_description
1 polymer ?
#
loop_
_entity_poly.entity_id
_entity_poly.type
_entity_poly.pdbx_seq_one_letter_code
_entity_poly.pdbx_strand_id
1 'polypeptide(L)'
;MGTPIHNTIYDLLGIISFITQPQSSDQDNWSPFILSSLSKGRNDILHFALWNLSLRRTKTTHLESLPTISHHYELLPLNPTMQQEYSTLYKEFLSSKSKGPGEFFRNINKLLICCNPHIMLNTIAEAYLEDHKGRSTQDSSPTITRTIVDVERCMTSSKIAHLLQSLMKNKQSKCGPTKLVVYTQWTQFLDL
;
A
#
# COMPACT_ATOMS: atom_id res chain seq x y z
N MET A 1 -2.90 -11.25 16.65
CA MET A 1 -2.62 -10.52 15.38
C MET A 1 -2.12 -11.50 14.33
N GLY A 2 -2.54 -11.37 13.07
CA GLY A 2 -2.09 -12.23 11.96
C GLY A 2 -0.67 -11.90 11.47
N THR A 3 -0.27 -10.63 11.55
CA THR A 3 1.07 -10.11 11.24
C THR A 3 1.60 -9.33 12.44
N PRO A 4 2.51 -9.91 13.25
CA PRO A 4 2.93 -9.30 14.52
C PRO A 4 3.92 -8.14 14.38
N ILE A 5 4.60 -8.00 13.24
CA ILE A 5 5.53 -6.91 12.95
C ILE A 5 5.05 -6.22 11.67
N HIS A 6 4.83 -4.91 11.73
CA HIS A 6 4.35 -4.14 10.58
C HIS A 6 5.51 -3.45 9.85
N ASN A 7 6.31 -2.64 10.56
CA ASN A 7 7.40 -1.88 9.93
C ASN A 7 8.67 -1.84 10.76
N THR A 8 8.57 -1.83 12.09
CA THR A 8 9.74 -1.71 12.97
C THR A 8 9.64 -2.65 14.17
N ILE A 9 10.77 -2.90 14.81
CA ILE A 9 10.80 -3.63 16.08
C ILE A 9 10.12 -2.86 17.22
N TYR A 10 10.03 -1.54 17.12
CA TYR A 10 9.31 -0.73 18.09
C TYR A 10 7.81 -1.02 18.07
N ASP A 11 7.24 -1.40 16.92
CA ASP A 11 5.84 -1.85 16.84
C ASP A 11 5.63 -3.10 17.72
N LEU A 12 6.58 -4.03 17.67
CA LEU A 12 6.56 -5.25 18.48
C LEU A 12 6.72 -4.94 19.97
N LEU A 13 7.66 -4.04 20.32
CA LEU A 13 7.86 -3.60 21.70
C LEU A 13 6.62 -2.88 22.26
N GLY A 14 5.95 -2.08 21.43
CA GLY A 14 4.68 -1.43 21.78
C GLY A 14 3.54 -2.43 22.00
N ILE A 15 3.46 -3.50 21.20
CA ILE A 15 2.49 -4.58 21.43
C ILE A 15 2.80 -5.32 22.72
N ILE A 16 4.08 -5.63 22.98
CA ILE A 16 4.50 -6.29 24.22
C ILE A 16 4.12 -5.42 25.41
N SER A 17 4.51 -4.13 25.42
CA SER A 17 4.22 -3.22 26.54
C SER A 17 2.73 -3.03 26.78
N PHE A 18 1.93 -3.01 25.72
CA PHE A 18 0.47 -2.97 25.81
C PHE A 18 -0.12 -4.22 26.47
N ILE A 19 0.36 -5.41 26.10
CA ILE A 19 -0.13 -6.68 26.67
C ILE A 19 0.34 -6.85 28.11
N THR A 20 1.57 -6.43 28.42
CA THR A 20 2.20 -6.59 29.72
C THR A 20 2.02 -5.36 30.62
N GLN A 21 0.85 -4.70 30.60
CA GLN A 21 0.52 -3.51 31.42
C GLN A 21 1.26 -3.46 32.77
N PRO A 22 1.74 -2.29 33.23
CA PRO A 22 2.75 -2.19 34.28
C PRO A 22 2.26 -2.83 35.58
N GLN A 23 2.70 -4.05 35.85
CA GLN A 23 2.61 -4.65 37.19
C GLN A 23 3.86 -4.37 38.03
N SER A 24 4.83 -3.61 37.51
CA SER A 24 6.06 -3.28 38.24
C SER A 24 6.72 -2.03 37.69
N SER A 25 7.21 -1.20 38.59
CA SER A 25 7.90 0.08 38.40
C SER A 25 9.20 0.05 37.59
N ASP A 26 9.61 -1.11 37.04
CA ASP A 26 10.86 -1.30 36.28
C ASP A 26 10.67 -1.23 34.75
N GLN A 27 9.73 -0.39 34.29
CA GLN A 27 9.19 -0.43 32.92
C GLN A 27 10.16 -0.03 31.79
N ASP A 28 11.41 0.35 32.08
CA ASP A 28 12.32 0.94 31.07
C ASP A 28 13.49 0.04 30.58
N ASN A 29 13.71 -1.15 31.16
CA ASN A 29 14.95 -1.91 30.88
C ASN A 29 14.85 -3.01 29.81
N TRP A 30 13.66 -3.38 29.36
CA TRP A 30 13.50 -4.49 28.41
C TRP A 30 13.85 -4.12 26.98
N SER A 31 13.50 -2.89 26.55
CA SER A 31 13.74 -2.43 25.17
C SER A 31 15.24 -2.42 24.82
N PRO A 32 16.14 -1.83 25.64
CA PRO A 32 17.57 -1.89 25.36
C PRO A 32 18.13 -3.32 25.37
N PHE A 33 17.65 -4.18 26.27
CA PHE A 33 18.09 -5.57 26.38
C PHE A 33 17.71 -6.40 25.14
N ILE A 34 16.46 -6.30 24.67
CA ILE A 34 15.98 -6.98 23.46
C ILE A 34 16.71 -6.44 22.23
N LEU A 35 16.85 -5.11 22.10
CA LEU A 35 17.53 -4.48 20.97
C LEU A 35 19.02 -4.87 20.90
N SER A 36 19.74 -4.90 22.03
CA SER A 36 21.16 -5.33 22.07
C SER A 36 21.33 -6.82 21.77
N SER A 37 20.35 -7.64 22.13
CA SER A 37 20.38 -9.07 21.84
C SER A 37 20.18 -9.33 20.34
N LEU A 38 19.27 -8.58 19.72
CA LEU A 38 18.98 -8.71 18.29
C LEU A 38 20.10 -8.15 17.41
N SER A 39 20.78 -7.08 17.83
CA SER A 39 21.98 -6.60 17.12
C SER A 39 23.12 -7.63 17.13
N LYS A 40 23.11 -8.55 18.09
CA LYS A 40 24.03 -9.70 18.18
C LYS A 40 23.49 -10.97 17.50
N GLY A 41 22.37 -10.89 16.78
CA GLY A 41 21.75 -12.02 16.09
C GLY A 41 21.04 -13.04 17.01
N ARG A 42 20.83 -12.70 18.28
CA ARG A 42 20.20 -13.57 19.28
C ARG A 42 18.66 -13.48 19.23
N ASN A 43 18.08 -14.18 18.27
CA ASN A 43 16.63 -14.25 18.07
C ASN A 43 15.91 -15.13 19.12
N ASP A 44 16.64 -16.02 19.79
CA ASP A 44 16.17 -16.91 20.86
C ASP A 44 15.49 -16.12 22.00
N ILE A 45 16.08 -14.98 22.37
CA ILE A 45 15.57 -14.11 23.44
C ILE A 45 14.23 -13.50 23.05
N LEU A 46 14.09 -13.09 21.79
CA LEU A 46 12.82 -12.56 21.28
C LEU A 46 11.77 -13.67 21.18
N HIS A 47 12.15 -14.86 20.72
CA HIS A 47 11.26 -16.02 20.70
C HIS A 47 10.77 -16.39 22.10
N PHE A 48 11.66 -16.36 23.10
CA PHE A 48 11.30 -16.63 24.49
C PHE A 48 10.33 -15.59 25.05
N ALA A 49 10.60 -14.29 24.83
CA ALA A 49 9.71 -13.22 25.25
C ALA A 49 8.32 -13.32 24.60
N LEU A 50 8.27 -13.70 23.33
CA LEU A 50 7.02 -13.84 22.57
C LEU A 50 6.30 -15.18 22.81
N TRP A 51 6.97 -16.20 23.33
CA TRP A 51 6.40 -17.55 23.46
C TRP A 51 5.11 -17.57 24.26
N ASN A 52 5.08 -16.83 25.37
CA ASN A 52 3.90 -16.75 26.26
C ASN A 52 2.91 -15.67 25.82
N LEU A 53 3.29 -14.79 24.90
CA LEU A 53 2.48 -13.64 24.48
C LEU A 53 1.86 -13.81 23.08
N SER A 54 2.38 -14.73 22.27
CA SER A 54 2.03 -14.86 20.86
C SER A 54 1.93 -16.32 20.43
N LEU A 55 0.77 -16.69 19.89
CA LEU A 55 0.59 -17.94 19.16
C LEU A 55 0.64 -17.68 17.66
N ARG A 56 1.70 -18.15 17.00
CA ARG A 56 1.84 -18.08 15.54
C ARG A 56 1.91 -19.48 14.94
N ARG A 57 0.95 -19.79 14.07
CA ARG A 57 0.90 -21.05 13.30
C ARG A 57 0.99 -20.73 11.82
N THR A 58 1.78 -21.50 11.08
CA THR A 58 1.91 -21.31 9.64
C THR A 58 0.99 -22.27 8.89
N LYS A 59 0.51 -21.83 7.73
CA LYS A 59 -0.32 -22.64 6.84
C LYS A 59 0.41 -23.93 6.40
N THR A 60 1.73 -23.84 6.19
CA THR A 60 2.61 -24.95 5.80
C THR A 60 2.85 -25.98 6.89
N THR A 61 2.65 -25.66 8.17
CA THR A 61 2.88 -26.60 9.29
C THR A 61 1.63 -27.39 9.69
N HIS A 62 0.44 -27.02 9.21
CA HIS A 62 -0.83 -27.61 9.69
C HIS A 62 -1.81 -28.03 8.59
N LEU A 63 -1.52 -27.75 7.32
CA LEU A 63 -2.38 -28.12 6.19
C LEU A 63 -1.54 -28.88 5.17
N GLU A 64 -1.91 -30.14 4.90
CA GLU A 64 -1.10 -31.08 4.12
C GLU A 64 -1.19 -30.89 2.59
N SER A 65 -1.97 -29.92 2.10
CA SER A 65 -2.21 -29.79 0.65
C SER A 65 -2.62 -28.37 0.22
N LEU A 66 -1.80 -27.37 0.56
CA LEU A 66 -2.03 -26.01 0.07
C LEU A 66 -1.50 -25.85 -1.35
N PRO A 67 -2.26 -25.17 -2.24
CA PRO A 67 -1.72 -24.80 -3.54
C PRO A 67 -0.52 -23.87 -3.35
N THR A 68 0.50 -24.06 -4.17
CA THR A 68 1.67 -23.19 -4.16
C THR A 68 1.25 -21.76 -4.51
N ILE A 69 1.55 -20.82 -3.61
CA ILE A 69 1.36 -19.40 -3.87
C ILE A 69 2.64 -18.91 -4.56
N SER A 70 2.54 -18.54 -5.83
CA SER A 70 3.63 -17.87 -6.56
C SER A 70 3.40 -16.37 -6.59
N HIS A 71 4.48 -15.61 -6.39
CA HIS A 71 4.48 -14.16 -6.53
C HIS A 71 5.20 -13.79 -7.82
N HIS A 72 4.53 -13.03 -8.67
CA HIS A 72 5.07 -12.53 -9.93
C HIS A 72 5.02 -11.01 -9.92
N TYR A 73 6.11 -10.39 -10.38
CA TYR A 73 6.20 -8.95 -10.56
C TYR A 73 6.33 -8.66 -12.04
N GLU A 74 5.48 -7.77 -12.54
CA GLU A 74 5.49 -7.36 -13.94
C GLU A 74 5.90 -5.89 -14.02
N LEU A 75 6.97 -5.63 -14.79
CA LEU A 75 7.46 -4.28 -15.04
C LEU A 75 6.74 -3.74 -16.28
N LEU A 76 5.83 -2.80 -16.05
CA LEU A 76 5.07 -2.16 -17.12
C LEU A 76 5.67 -0.79 -17.44
N PRO A 77 6.11 -0.54 -18.69
CA PRO A 77 6.62 0.76 -19.06
C PRO A 77 5.50 1.79 -19.02
N LEU A 78 5.83 3.03 -18.66
CA LEU A 78 4.90 4.14 -18.81
C LEU A 78 4.62 4.38 -20.31
N ASN A 79 3.38 4.77 -20.61
CA ASN A 79 3.04 5.34 -21.92
C ASN A 79 3.94 6.56 -22.19
N PRO A 80 4.43 6.77 -23.42
CA PRO A 80 5.25 7.94 -23.78
C PRO A 80 4.75 9.28 -23.24
N THR A 81 3.44 9.54 -23.28
CA THR A 81 2.85 10.78 -22.76
C THR A 81 3.04 10.89 -21.24
N MET A 82 2.74 9.82 -20.51
CA MET A 82 2.93 9.75 -19.06
C MET A 82 4.40 9.82 -18.66
N GLN A 83 5.29 9.26 -19.48
CA GLN A 83 6.72 9.33 -19.22
C GLN A 83 7.25 10.77 -19.27
N GLN A 84 6.73 11.60 -20.17
CA GLN A 84 7.08 13.02 -20.23
C GLN A 84 6.58 13.77 -18.99
N GLU A 85 5.33 13.55 -18.59
CA GLU A 85 4.76 14.16 -17.38
C GLU A 85 5.51 13.72 -16.12
N TYR A 86 5.78 12.41 -15.98
CA TYR A 86 6.56 11.85 -14.89
C TYR A 86 7.95 12.48 -14.81
N SER A 87 8.62 12.66 -15.95
CA SER A 87 9.95 13.26 -16.01
C SER A 87 9.94 14.71 -15.52
N THR A 88 8.88 15.47 -15.80
CA THR A 88 8.69 16.84 -15.30
C THR A 88 8.48 16.84 -13.79
N LEU A 89 7.52 16.03 -13.29
CA LEU A 89 7.26 15.88 -11.85
C LEU A 89 8.50 15.41 -11.08
N TYR A 90 9.32 14.55 -11.69
CA TYR A 90 10.53 14.04 -11.07
C TYR A 90 11.60 15.12 -10.92
N LYS A 91 11.76 15.99 -11.92
CA LYS A 91 12.66 17.16 -11.83
C LYS A 91 12.21 18.12 -10.72
N GLU A 92 10.91 18.37 -10.61
CA GLU A 92 10.34 19.17 -9.51
C GLU A 92 10.55 18.52 -8.14
N PHE A 93 10.35 17.21 -8.05
CA PHE A 93 10.63 16.46 -6.83
C PHE A 93 12.09 16.60 -6.40
N LEU A 94 13.04 16.45 -7.32
CA LEU A 94 14.46 16.60 -7.03
C LEU A 94 14.82 18.01 -6.54
N SER A 95 14.25 19.06 -7.12
CA SER A 95 14.50 20.44 -6.69
C SER A 95 13.84 20.81 -5.35
N SER A 96 12.80 20.07 -4.95
CA SER A 96 12.05 20.29 -3.71
C SER A 96 12.51 19.45 -2.50
N LYS A 97 13.49 18.55 -2.69
CA LYS A 97 13.89 17.53 -1.70
C LYS A 97 14.35 18.10 -0.35
N SER A 98 14.77 19.36 -0.30
CA SER A 98 15.25 20.06 0.90
C SER A 98 14.16 20.86 1.64
N LYS A 99 12.94 20.94 1.13
CA LYS A 99 11.89 21.85 1.66
C LYS A 99 11.05 21.26 2.80
N GLY A 100 11.50 20.15 3.38
CA GLY A 100 10.88 19.51 4.54
C GLY A 100 9.91 18.36 4.21
N PRO A 101 9.46 17.63 5.26
CA PRO A 101 8.77 16.36 5.09
C PRO A 101 7.40 16.48 4.40
N GLY A 102 6.63 17.55 4.66
CA GLY A 102 5.30 17.72 4.05
C GLY A 102 5.36 17.88 2.52
N GLU A 103 6.30 18.68 2.01
CA GLU A 103 6.48 18.87 0.57
C GLU A 103 7.06 17.61 -0.10
N PHE A 104 7.94 16.89 0.61
CA PHE A 104 8.47 15.61 0.17
C PHE A 104 7.36 14.57 -0.06
N PHE A 105 6.48 14.34 0.93
CA PHE A 105 5.40 13.36 0.80
C PHE A 105 4.38 13.75 -0.27
N ARG A 106 4.04 15.05 -0.37
CA ARG A 106 3.17 15.56 -1.43
C ARG A 106 3.73 15.27 -2.82
N ASN A 107 5.01 15.55 -3.03
CA ASN A 107 5.64 15.37 -4.34
C ASN A 107 5.86 13.89 -4.69
N ILE A 108 6.13 13.02 -3.69
CA ILE A 108 6.11 11.57 -3.88
C ILE A 108 4.72 11.08 -4.28
N ASN A 109 3.66 11.57 -3.62
CA ASN A 109 2.30 11.18 -3.97
C ASN A 109 1.95 11.55 -5.41
N LYS A 110 2.36 12.75 -5.88
CA LYS A 110 2.19 13.13 -7.30
C LYS A 110 2.87 12.14 -8.26
N LEU A 111 4.10 11.73 -7.95
CA LEU A 111 4.82 10.73 -8.74
C LEU A 111 4.11 9.36 -8.73
N LEU A 112 3.59 8.94 -7.58
CA LEU A 112 2.83 7.69 -7.44
C LEU A 112 1.53 7.73 -8.25
N ILE A 113 0.81 8.85 -8.22
CA ILE A 113 -0.45 9.02 -8.96
C ILE A 113 -0.19 9.00 -10.47
N CYS A 114 0.89 9.65 -10.94
CA CYS A 114 1.29 9.62 -12.35
C CYS A 114 1.56 8.20 -12.88
N CYS A 115 2.03 7.29 -12.00
CA CYS A 115 2.22 5.88 -12.33
C CYS A 115 0.92 5.03 -12.28
N ASN A 116 -0.21 5.63 -11.90
CA ASN A 116 -1.53 5.00 -11.81
C ASN A 116 -2.47 5.62 -12.85
N PRO A 117 -3.68 5.08 -13.06
CA PRO A 117 -4.55 5.51 -14.14
C PRO A 117 -4.86 7.01 -14.12
N HIS A 118 -4.87 7.61 -15.30
CA HIS A 118 -5.00 9.06 -15.50
C HIS A 118 -6.29 9.66 -14.89
N ILE A 119 -7.35 8.86 -14.69
CA ILE A 119 -8.56 9.33 -13.99
C ILE A 119 -8.24 9.77 -12.56
N MET A 120 -7.28 9.12 -11.89
CA MET A 120 -6.82 9.52 -10.57
C MET A 120 -6.25 10.94 -10.57
N LEU A 121 -5.58 11.37 -11.64
CA LEU A 121 -4.99 12.72 -11.73
C LEU A 121 -6.07 13.80 -11.74
N ASN A 122 -7.18 13.61 -12.46
CA ASN A 122 -8.25 14.61 -12.52
C ASN A 122 -9.02 14.69 -11.20
N THR A 123 -9.41 13.55 -10.63
CA THR A 123 -10.19 13.54 -9.38
C THR A 123 -9.36 13.98 -8.18
N ILE A 124 -8.06 13.65 -8.16
CA ILE A 124 -7.16 14.11 -7.11
C ILE A 124 -6.82 15.59 -7.31
N ALA A 125 -6.56 16.06 -8.54
CA ALA A 125 -6.37 17.48 -8.80
C ALA A 125 -7.59 18.32 -8.39
N GLU A 126 -8.81 17.84 -8.67
CA GLU A 126 -10.06 18.44 -8.21
C GLU A 126 -10.13 18.45 -6.67
N ALA A 127 -9.85 17.33 -5.99
CA ALA A 127 -9.84 17.26 -4.53
C ALA A 127 -8.79 18.20 -3.87
N TYR A 128 -7.59 18.33 -4.47
CA TYR A 128 -6.57 19.28 -4.00
C TYR A 128 -6.95 20.74 -4.29
N LEU A 129 -7.71 21.02 -5.36
CA LEU A 129 -8.23 22.35 -5.67
C LEU A 129 -9.40 22.75 -4.77
N GLU A 130 -10.23 21.79 -4.36
CA GLU A 130 -11.32 22.02 -3.40
C GLU A 130 -10.80 22.28 -1.98
N ASP A 131 -9.72 21.64 -1.55
CA ASP A 131 -9.12 21.89 -0.23
C ASP A 131 -8.54 23.32 -0.09
N HIS A 132 -8.35 24.02 -1.21
CA HIS A 132 -7.90 25.42 -1.28
C HIS A 132 -9.01 26.44 -1.60
N LYS A 133 -10.24 26.00 -1.86
CA LYS A 133 -11.42 26.87 -1.93
C LYS A 133 -12.23 26.66 -0.67
N GLY A 134 -12.16 27.62 0.25
CA GLY A 134 -12.83 27.57 1.55
C GLY A 134 -14.24 26.97 1.45
N ARG A 135 -14.47 25.91 2.24
CA ARG A 135 -15.75 25.19 2.35
C ARG A 135 -16.91 26.18 2.56
N SER A 136 -17.72 26.39 1.53
CA SER A 136 -19.10 26.82 1.70
C SER A 136 -19.96 25.58 1.89
N THR A 137 -20.48 25.41 3.10
CA THR A 137 -21.45 24.38 3.48
C THR A 137 -22.73 24.50 2.65
N GLN A 138 -23.02 23.51 1.81
CA GLN A 138 -24.38 23.21 1.42
C GLN A 138 -24.59 21.69 1.43
N ASP A 139 -25.42 21.26 2.38
CA ASP A 139 -25.96 19.91 2.50
C ASP A 139 -26.67 19.52 1.20
N SER A 140 -26.02 18.69 0.41
CA SER A 140 -26.70 17.84 -0.55
C SER A 140 -26.08 16.46 -0.44
N SER A 141 -26.93 15.47 -0.14
CA SER A 141 -26.53 14.06 -0.14
C SER A 141 -25.82 13.75 -1.46
N PRO A 142 -24.63 13.10 -1.44
CA PRO A 142 -23.87 12.89 -2.65
C PRO A 142 -24.64 11.90 -3.52
N THR A 143 -25.33 12.45 -4.52
CA THR A 143 -25.85 11.63 -5.61
C THR A 143 -24.61 11.14 -6.35
N ILE A 144 -24.29 9.85 -6.20
CA ILE A 144 -23.17 9.23 -6.92
C ILE A 144 -23.54 9.26 -8.41
N THR A 145 -23.17 10.35 -9.06
CA THR A 145 -23.21 10.46 -10.51
C THR A 145 -22.13 9.50 -10.99
N ARG A 146 -22.55 8.31 -11.46
CA ARG A 146 -21.63 7.38 -12.13
C ARG A 146 -21.19 8.05 -13.41
N THR A 147 -20.09 8.79 -13.34
CA THR A 147 -19.44 9.36 -14.51
C THR A 147 -19.03 8.19 -15.39
N ILE A 148 -19.60 8.08 -16.58
CA ILE A 148 -19.18 7.08 -17.56
C ILE A 148 -17.71 7.41 -17.87
N VAL A 149 -16.81 6.59 -17.35
CA VAL A 149 -15.38 6.76 -17.58
C VAL A 149 -15.12 6.41 -19.03
N ASP A 150 -14.53 7.34 -19.75
CA ASP A 150 -14.09 7.13 -21.13
C ASP A 150 -13.03 6.02 -21.17
N VAL A 151 -13.39 4.88 -21.77
CA VAL A 151 -12.53 3.70 -21.87
C VAL A 151 -11.23 4.04 -22.59
N GLU A 152 -11.24 4.96 -23.56
CA GLU A 152 -10.02 5.39 -24.27
C GLU A 152 -9.03 6.07 -23.31
N ARG A 153 -9.53 6.84 -22.35
CA ARG A 153 -8.70 7.45 -21.30
C ARG A 153 -8.14 6.41 -20.33
N CYS A 154 -8.91 5.39 -19.97
CA CYS A 154 -8.42 4.27 -19.15
C CYS A 154 -7.28 3.50 -19.83
N MET A 155 -7.37 3.31 -21.15
CA MET A 155 -6.38 2.59 -21.95
C MET A 155 -5.03 3.31 -22.08
N THR A 156 -4.96 4.59 -21.71
CA THR A 156 -3.67 5.30 -21.62
C THR A 156 -2.77 4.75 -20.49
N SER A 157 -3.37 4.09 -19.49
CA SER A 157 -2.64 3.44 -18.41
C SER A 157 -2.13 2.06 -18.81
N SER A 158 -0.81 1.87 -18.78
CA SER A 158 -0.18 0.58 -19.03
C SER A 158 -0.66 -0.52 -18.08
N LYS A 159 -1.01 -0.17 -16.84
CA LYS A 159 -1.54 -1.11 -15.83
C LYS A 159 -2.94 -1.60 -16.19
N ILE A 160 -3.83 -0.70 -16.62
CA ILE A 160 -5.19 -1.08 -17.04
C ILE A 160 -5.14 -1.88 -18.33
N ALA A 161 -4.39 -1.42 -19.33
CA ALA A 161 -4.25 -2.12 -20.60
C ALA A 161 -3.75 -3.56 -20.39
N HIS A 162 -2.73 -3.74 -19.54
CA HIS A 162 -2.19 -5.05 -19.21
C HIS A 162 -3.17 -5.92 -18.40
N LEU A 163 -3.89 -5.34 -17.44
CA LEU A 163 -4.93 -6.05 -16.68
C LEU A 163 -6.03 -6.58 -17.61
N LEU A 164 -6.52 -5.75 -18.53
CA LEU A 164 -7.53 -6.14 -19.52
C LEU A 164 -7.02 -7.26 -20.44
N GLN A 165 -5.79 -7.14 -20.93
CA GLN A 165 -5.18 -8.20 -21.73
C GLN A 165 -5.09 -9.52 -20.96
N SER A 166 -4.69 -9.47 -19.69
CA SER A 166 -4.59 -10.63 -18.81
C SER A 166 -5.97 -11.26 -18.53
N LEU A 167 -7.00 -10.45 -18.31
CA LEU A 167 -8.38 -10.89 -18.15
C LEU A 167 -8.92 -11.56 -19.42
N MET A 168 -8.65 -10.99 -20.60
CA MET A 168 -9.03 -11.58 -21.89
C MET A 168 -8.35 -12.92 -22.13
N LYS A 169 -7.04 -13.03 -21.83
CA LYS A 169 -6.29 -14.29 -21.90
C LYS A 169 -6.87 -15.35 -20.96
N ASN A 170 -7.18 -14.97 -19.73
CA ASN A 170 -7.76 -15.87 -18.73
C ASN A 170 -9.15 -16.38 -19.15
N LYS A 171 -9.98 -15.53 -19.77
CA LYS A 171 -11.29 -15.94 -20.29
C LYS A 171 -11.19 -16.99 -21.40
N GLN A 172 -10.11 -16.95 -22.18
CA GLN A 172 -9.84 -17.90 -23.28
C GLN A 172 -9.09 -19.16 -22.82
N SER A 173 -8.66 -19.22 -21.55
CA SER A 173 -7.90 -20.35 -21.03
C SER A 173 -8.76 -21.62 -20.94
N LYS A 174 -8.20 -22.75 -21.38
CA LYS A 174 -8.87 -24.06 -21.37
C LYS A 174 -8.98 -24.69 -19.97
N CYS A 175 -8.30 -24.15 -18.96
CA CYS A 175 -8.29 -24.67 -17.58
C CYS A 175 -9.52 -24.28 -16.73
N GLY A 176 -10.59 -23.76 -17.34
CA GLY A 176 -11.80 -23.33 -16.64
C GLY A 176 -11.73 -21.89 -16.13
N PRO A 177 -12.86 -21.35 -15.61
CA PRO A 177 -12.96 -19.95 -15.23
C PRO A 177 -12.09 -19.66 -13.99
N THR A 178 -11.05 -18.85 -14.16
CA THR A 178 -10.23 -18.35 -13.05
C THR A 178 -10.87 -17.07 -12.50
N LYS A 179 -11.13 -17.02 -11.20
CA LYS A 179 -11.58 -15.79 -10.52
C LYS A 179 -10.36 -14.94 -10.15
N LEU A 180 -10.38 -13.66 -10.53
CA LEU A 180 -9.35 -12.70 -10.18
C LEU A 180 -9.85 -11.80 -9.04
N VAL A 181 -8.98 -11.53 -8.07
CA VAL A 181 -9.20 -10.53 -7.02
C VAL A 181 -8.15 -9.44 -7.21
N VAL A 182 -8.60 -8.20 -7.36
CA VAL A 182 -7.73 -7.02 -7.57
C VAL A 182 -7.74 -6.18 -6.28
N TYR A 183 -6.56 -5.86 -5.78
CA TYR A 183 -6.36 -5.00 -4.63
C TYR A 183 -5.79 -3.65 -5.09
N THR A 184 -6.30 -2.56 -4.53
CA THR A 184 -5.81 -1.19 -4.76
C THR A 184 -5.85 -0.40 -3.47
N GLN A 185 -4.93 0.55 -3.32
CA GLN A 185 -4.92 1.51 -2.21
C GLN A 185 -5.88 2.69 -2.46
N TRP A 186 -6.28 2.89 -3.71
CA TRP A 186 -7.06 4.06 -4.13
C TRP A 186 -8.49 3.64 -4.45
N THR A 187 -9.45 4.13 -3.67
CA THR A 187 -10.87 3.76 -3.84
C THR A 187 -11.40 4.15 -5.21
N GLN A 188 -11.05 5.33 -5.71
CA GLN A 188 -11.50 5.81 -7.02
C GLN A 188 -10.96 4.97 -8.19
N PHE A 189 -9.95 4.10 -7.97
CA PHE A 189 -9.54 3.11 -8.96
C PHE A 189 -10.59 2.03 -9.18
N LEU A 190 -11.37 1.70 -8.13
CA LEU A 190 -12.45 0.70 -8.21
C LEU A 190 -13.69 1.23 -8.94
N ASP A 191 -13.80 2.55 -9.08
CA ASP A 191 -14.88 3.20 -9.82
C ASP A 191 -14.63 3.25 -11.34
N LEU A 192 -13.44 2.83 -11.79
CA LEU A 192 -13.04 2.73 -13.21
C LEU A 192 -13.57 1.44 -13.86
#